data_AF-A0A8J4QPG4-F1
#
_entry.id   AF-A0A8J4QPG4-F1
#
_cell.length_a   1.000
_cell.length_b   1.000
_cell.length_c   1.000
_cell.angle_alpha   90.00
_cell.angle_beta   90.00
_cell.angle_gamma   90.00
#
_symmetry.space_group_name_H-M   'P 1'
#
loop_
_entity.id
_entity.type
_entity.pdbx_description
1 polymer ?
#
loop_
_entity_poly.entity_id
_entity_poly.type
_entity_poly.pdbx_seq_one_letter_code
_entity_poly.pdbx_strand_id
1 'polypeptide(L)'
;MTEDVQEESIDEENSSEDKLGGLDNSLFLDKAFTDLKQKLGSGPKQLMDLWNREEKVVNVRDYLVPQSLAPILESLLEKYGDVGAETNLSSRVKMYLIVISCGTIDSVCCTRILDITEDKLLNWRQYLRALEYAGFKIQFVHDRWRGVTKAYFGLRLRKLEDYTLQELETDITKYDAEVKEMTSKLERIKDKHKRIASEKSGKRSSLIKDCLRMAAKLKWKKAGAGLIKLG
;
A
#
# COMPACT_ATOMS: atom_id res chain seq x y z
N MET A 1 -63.06 -9.71 13.07
CA MET A 1 -62.90 -8.74 11.97
C MET A 1 -61.50 -8.19 12.12
N THR A 2 -60.51 -8.47 11.28
CA THR A 2 -60.43 -9.01 9.91
C THR A 2 -58.94 -9.33 9.72
N GLU A 3 -58.61 -10.60 9.42
CA GLU A 3 -57.85 -11.05 8.23
C GLU A 3 -56.33 -11.16 8.42
N ASP A 4 -55.87 -12.41 8.28
CA ASP A 4 -54.51 -12.85 7.98
C ASP A 4 -54.02 -12.30 6.63
N VAL A 5 -52.72 -11.99 6.54
CA VAL A 5 -51.86 -12.46 5.43
C VAL A 5 -50.44 -12.71 5.99
N GLN A 6 -50.00 -13.95 5.88
CA GLN A 6 -48.60 -14.38 5.99
C GLN A 6 -47.81 -13.90 4.76
N GLU A 7 -46.55 -13.51 4.94
CA GLU A 7 -45.56 -13.68 3.88
C GLU A 7 -44.29 -14.32 4.46
N GLU A 8 -43.91 -15.40 3.79
CA GLU A 8 -42.84 -16.34 4.11
C GLU A 8 -41.43 -15.74 3.93
N SER A 9 -40.54 -16.23 4.79
CA SER A 9 -39.09 -16.49 4.64
C SER A 9 -38.36 -16.13 3.34
N ILE A 10 -37.08 -15.73 3.48
CA ILE A 10 -35.91 -16.52 3.05
C ILE A 10 -34.67 -15.93 3.75
N ASP A 11 -34.02 -16.74 4.57
CA ASP A 11 -32.62 -16.57 4.95
C ASP A 11 -31.75 -16.84 3.72
N GLU A 12 -30.81 -15.95 3.40
CA GLU A 12 -29.57 -16.37 2.75
C GLU A 12 -28.41 -15.45 3.17
N GLU A 13 -27.51 -16.04 3.95
CA GLU A 13 -26.19 -15.54 4.30
C GLU A 13 -25.32 -15.25 3.06
N ASN A 14 -24.30 -14.42 3.29
CA ASN A 14 -23.05 -14.28 2.55
C ASN A 14 -23.02 -13.38 1.30
N SER A 15 -22.61 -12.14 1.53
CA SER A 15 -21.43 -11.60 0.84
C SER A 15 -20.87 -10.42 1.64
N SER A 16 -20.02 -10.75 2.62
CA SER A 16 -19.30 -9.81 3.47
C SER A 16 -17.87 -9.56 2.98
N GLU A 17 -17.63 -9.54 1.66
CA GLU A 17 -16.27 -9.39 1.11
C GLU A 17 -16.01 -8.07 0.36
N ASP A 18 -17.03 -7.29 0.00
CA ASP A 18 -16.84 -6.07 -0.81
C ASP A 18 -16.48 -4.77 -0.04
N LYS A 19 -16.18 -4.86 1.26
CA LYS A 19 -15.74 -3.70 2.07
C LYS A 19 -14.27 -3.75 2.51
N LEU A 20 -13.54 -4.82 2.20
CA LEU A 20 -12.20 -5.02 2.75
C LEU A 20 -11.10 -4.26 1.98
N GLY A 21 -11.17 -4.13 0.65
CA GLY A 21 -10.04 -3.62 -0.14
C GLY A 21 -9.81 -2.10 -0.12
N GLY A 22 -10.87 -1.29 -0.03
CA GLY A 22 -10.75 0.17 -0.04
C GLY A 22 -10.42 0.79 1.32
N LEU A 23 -10.81 0.12 2.41
CA LEU A 23 -10.57 0.58 3.78
C LEU A 23 -9.12 0.31 4.20
N ASP A 24 -8.54 -0.81 3.74
CA ASP A 24 -7.25 -1.31 4.21
C ASP A 24 -6.08 -0.46 3.70
N ASN A 25 -6.13 0.06 2.47
CA ASN A 25 -5.09 0.96 1.97
C ASN A 25 -5.06 2.31 2.69
N SER A 26 -6.24 2.88 2.99
CA SER A 26 -6.34 4.11 3.79
C SER A 26 -5.82 3.90 5.21
N LEU A 27 -6.20 2.77 5.83
CA LEU A 27 -5.74 2.37 7.18
C LEU A 27 -4.24 2.09 7.22
N PHE A 28 -3.69 1.45 6.19
CA PHE A 28 -2.26 1.14 6.09
C PHE A 28 -1.41 2.40 5.91
N LEU A 29 -1.88 3.37 5.11
CA LEU A 29 -1.22 4.65 4.91
C LEU A 29 -1.28 5.56 6.13
N ASP A 30 -2.44 5.63 6.79
CA ASP A 30 -2.56 6.31 8.08
C ASP A 30 -1.65 5.68 9.13
N LYS A 31 -1.53 4.36 9.12
CA LYS A 31 -0.60 3.63 10.00
C LYS A 31 0.85 3.93 9.67
N ALA A 32 1.29 3.87 8.40
CA ALA A 32 2.67 4.18 8.02
C ALA A 32 3.05 5.64 8.34
N PHE A 33 2.12 6.57 8.10
CA PHE A 33 2.29 7.98 8.45
C PHE A 33 2.31 8.19 9.97
N THR A 34 1.45 7.49 10.71
CA THR A 34 1.38 7.53 12.18
C THR A 34 2.63 6.91 12.81
N ASP A 35 3.09 5.76 12.32
CA ASP A 35 4.30 5.07 12.76
C ASP A 35 5.53 5.95 12.52
N LEU A 36 5.61 6.61 11.37
CA LEU A 36 6.69 7.54 11.09
C LEU A 36 6.57 8.81 11.96
N LYS A 37 5.37 9.35 12.18
CA LYS A 37 5.12 10.46 13.11
C LYS A 37 5.51 10.11 14.55
N GLN A 38 5.30 8.86 14.95
CA GLN A 38 5.70 8.33 16.26
C GLN A 38 7.22 8.12 16.35
N LYS A 39 7.86 7.59 15.30
CA LYS A 39 9.32 7.51 15.18
C LYS A 39 9.99 8.88 15.20
N LEU A 40 9.37 9.88 14.56
CA LEU A 40 9.77 11.29 14.65
C LEU A 40 9.67 11.80 16.10
N GLY A 41 8.88 11.18 16.98
CA GLY A 41 8.84 11.47 18.41
C GLY A 41 10.14 11.11 19.16
N SER A 42 10.94 10.15 18.66
CA SER A 42 12.12 9.60 19.33
C SER A 42 13.38 10.50 19.19
N GLY A 43 14.26 10.43 20.20
CA GLY A 43 15.44 11.31 20.35
C GLY A 43 16.55 11.10 19.31
N PRO A 44 17.50 12.06 19.19
CA PRO A 44 18.52 12.09 18.15
C PRO A 44 19.46 10.89 18.17
N LYS A 45 19.66 10.23 17.01
CA LYS A 45 20.53 9.04 16.93
C LYS A 45 22.00 9.33 16.62
N GLN A 46 22.36 10.49 16.07
CA GLN A 46 23.78 10.85 15.88
C GLN A 46 23.95 12.35 15.66
N LEU A 47 24.48 13.07 16.64
CA LEU A 47 24.86 14.50 16.55
C LEU A 47 26.34 14.68 16.14
N MET A 48 27.14 13.61 16.24
CA MET A 48 28.60 13.67 16.31
C MET A 48 29.32 13.64 14.95
N ASP A 49 28.65 13.25 13.86
CA ASP A 49 29.34 13.02 12.58
C ASP A 49 29.78 14.31 11.87
N LEU A 50 29.16 15.46 12.19
CA LEU A 50 29.53 16.76 11.63
C LEU A 50 30.90 17.26 12.11
N TRP A 51 31.32 16.86 13.32
CA TRP A 51 32.58 17.27 13.94
C TRP A 51 33.73 16.27 13.75
N ASN A 52 33.41 15.07 13.23
CA ASN A 52 34.39 14.00 13.00
C ASN A 52 35.07 14.08 11.62
N ARG A 53 34.76 15.09 10.80
CA ARG A 53 35.50 15.31 9.54
C ARG A 53 36.82 16.01 9.85
N GLU A 54 37.92 15.45 9.35
CA GLU A 54 39.20 16.14 9.25
C GLU A 54 39.06 17.29 8.23
N GLU A 55 38.48 18.39 8.69
CA GLU A 55 38.22 19.56 7.88
C GLU A 55 38.83 20.80 8.54
N LYS A 56 39.40 21.68 7.73
CA LYS A 56 39.91 22.96 8.21
C LYS A 56 38.77 23.78 8.80
N VAL A 57 38.99 24.28 10.01
CA VAL A 57 38.06 25.21 10.67
C VAL A 57 38.48 26.64 10.36
N VAL A 58 37.52 27.51 10.08
CA VAL A 58 37.70 28.93 9.77
C VAL A 58 36.83 29.80 10.69
N ASN A 59 37.25 31.05 10.89
CA ASN A 59 36.45 32.04 11.60
C ASN A 59 35.49 32.72 10.62
N VAL A 60 34.21 32.73 10.98
CA VAL A 60 33.18 33.56 10.36
C VAL A 60 32.56 34.42 11.47
N ARG A 61 32.98 35.68 11.53
CA ARG A 61 32.68 36.59 12.64
C ARG A 61 33.11 35.97 13.99
N ASP A 62 32.17 35.76 14.91
CA ASP A 62 32.41 35.22 16.25
C ASP A 62 32.34 33.68 16.33
N TYR A 63 32.15 33.00 15.18
CA TYR A 63 31.97 31.56 15.11
C TYR A 63 33.14 30.85 14.41
N LEU A 64 33.58 29.74 15.00
CA LEU A 64 34.46 28.77 14.35
C LEU A 64 33.60 27.68 13.69
N VAL A 65 33.75 27.51 12.38
CA VAL A 65 32.99 26.54 11.59
C VAL A 65 33.89 25.79 10.62
N PRO A 66 33.55 24.54 10.23
CA PRO A 66 34.20 23.87 9.11
C PRO A 66 34.13 24.72 7.84
N GLN A 67 35.21 24.72 7.04
CA GLN A 67 35.35 25.58 5.87
C GLN A 67 34.20 25.42 4.85
N SER A 68 33.68 24.22 4.67
CA SER A 68 32.53 23.90 3.79
C SER A 68 31.24 24.57 4.22
N LEU A 69 31.07 24.84 5.52
CA LEU A 69 29.86 25.46 6.07
C LEU A 69 29.99 26.98 6.19
N ALA A 70 31.17 27.56 6.00
CA ALA A 70 31.38 29.01 6.09
C ALA A 70 30.46 29.81 5.15
N PRO A 71 30.30 29.47 3.85
CA PRO A 71 29.40 30.21 2.95
C PRO A 71 27.92 30.16 3.39
N ILE A 72 27.52 29.05 4.03
CA ILE A 72 26.16 28.86 4.53
C ILE A 72 25.93 29.72 5.76
N LEU A 73 26.90 29.76 6.67
CA LEU A 73 26.83 30.64 7.84
C LEU A 73 26.81 32.11 7.43
N GLU A 74 27.63 32.52 6.47
CA GLU A 74 27.59 33.90 5.93
C GLU A 74 26.22 34.23 5.37
N SER A 75 25.68 33.37 4.50
CA SER A 75 24.34 33.55 3.91
C SER A 75 23.23 33.59 4.97
N LEU A 76 23.35 32.76 6.02
CA LEU A 76 22.43 32.72 7.14
C LEU A 76 22.46 34.04 7.92
N LEU A 77 23.65 34.51 8.28
CA LEU A 77 23.86 35.75 9.04
C LEU A 77 23.44 36.99 8.25
N GLU A 78 23.67 37.01 6.94
CA GLU A 78 23.27 38.11 6.07
C GLU A 78 21.74 38.19 5.96
N LYS A 79 21.07 37.06 5.76
CA LYS A 79 19.64 37.03 5.46
C LYS A 79 18.75 37.05 6.71
N TYR A 80 19.18 36.39 7.78
CA TYR A 80 18.36 36.15 8.98
C TYR A 80 19.00 36.70 10.25
N GLY A 81 20.22 37.25 10.16
CA GLY A 81 20.99 37.65 11.35
C GLY A 81 21.52 36.46 12.14
N ASP A 82 22.05 36.74 13.32
CA ASP A 82 22.46 35.68 14.25
C ASP A 82 21.24 35.06 14.94
N VAL A 83 20.84 33.90 14.42
CA VAL A 83 19.70 33.10 14.90
C VAL A 83 19.84 32.61 16.35
N GLY A 84 21.06 32.64 16.92
CA GLY A 84 21.38 32.24 18.29
C GLY A 84 21.67 33.41 19.23
N ALA A 85 21.58 34.66 18.76
CA ALA A 85 21.97 35.85 19.53
C ALA A 85 21.22 35.96 20.87
N GLU A 86 19.90 35.74 20.84
CA GLU A 86 19.00 35.88 22.01
C GLU A 86 19.04 34.69 22.98
N THR A 87 19.83 33.65 22.70
CA THR A 87 19.94 32.49 23.57
C THR A 87 20.83 32.79 24.78
N ASN A 88 20.50 32.22 25.93
CA ASN A 88 21.30 32.32 27.16
C ASN A 88 22.42 31.26 27.26
N LEU A 89 22.76 30.64 26.13
CA LEU A 89 23.75 29.57 26.06
C LEU A 89 25.18 30.11 26.13
N SER A 90 26.12 29.29 26.60
CA SER A 90 27.54 29.65 26.54
C SER A 90 28.02 29.72 25.10
N SER A 91 29.02 30.56 24.82
CA SER A 91 29.57 30.74 23.46
C SER A 91 30.01 29.42 22.82
N ARG A 92 30.59 28.52 23.63
CA ARG A 92 30.99 27.19 23.16
C ARG A 92 29.80 26.36 22.70
N VAL A 93 28.70 26.34 23.46
CA VAL A 93 27.49 25.60 23.08
C VAL A 93 26.80 26.24 21.87
N LYS A 94 26.71 27.58 21.81
CA LYS A 94 26.16 28.29 20.64
C LYS A 94 26.92 27.93 19.37
N MET A 95 28.24 27.88 19.43
CA MET A 95 29.09 27.49 18.30
C MET A 95 28.81 26.06 17.81
N TYR A 96 28.68 25.10 18.73
CA TYR A 96 28.27 23.74 18.37
C TYR A 96 26.92 23.70 17.63
N LEU A 97 25.94 24.42 18.15
CA LEU A 97 24.59 24.47 17.58
C LEU A 97 24.52 25.23 16.25
N ILE A 98 25.35 26.27 16.06
CA ILE A 98 25.47 26.96 14.77
C ILE A 98 26.01 26.02 13.69
N VAL A 99 27.01 25.20 14.00
CA VAL A 99 27.53 24.19 13.05
C VAL A 99 26.46 23.16 12.72
N ILE A 100 25.71 22.67 13.71
CA ILE A 100 24.57 21.76 13.48
C ILE A 100 23.51 22.41 12.60
N SER A 101 23.21 23.69 12.82
CA SER A 101 22.26 24.46 12.01
C SER A 101 22.72 24.55 10.56
N CYS A 102 23.98 24.96 10.33
CA CYS A 102 24.54 25.10 8.99
C CYS A 102 24.58 23.76 8.26
N GLY A 103 25.02 22.68 8.93
CA GLY A 103 25.02 21.33 8.35
C GLY A 103 23.62 20.82 8.03
N THR A 104 22.63 21.14 8.87
CA THR A 104 21.23 20.78 8.59
C THR A 104 20.69 21.55 7.39
N ILE A 105 20.96 22.86 7.31
CA ILE A 105 20.57 23.71 6.17
C ILE A 105 21.21 23.20 4.88
N ASP A 106 22.52 22.93 4.89
CA ASP A 106 23.25 22.35 3.76
C ASP A 106 22.58 21.06 3.29
N SER A 107 22.37 20.12 4.22
CA SER A 107 21.80 18.82 3.91
C SER A 107 20.39 18.92 3.31
N VAL A 108 19.54 19.80 3.85
CA VAL A 108 18.19 20.07 3.33
C VAL A 108 18.23 20.72 1.94
N CYS A 109 19.14 21.67 1.72
CA CYS A 109 19.25 22.41 0.45
C CYS A 109 19.89 21.59 -0.68
N CYS A 110 20.87 20.75 -0.35
CA CYS A 110 21.65 19.97 -1.31
C CYS A 110 21.04 18.58 -1.61
N THR A 111 20.02 18.14 -0.87
CA THR A 111 19.35 16.86 -1.14
C THR A 111 18.16 17.05 -2.09
N ARG A 112 18.19 16.40 -3.26
CA ARG A 112 17.02 16.34 -4.16
C ARG A 112 15.89 15.57 -3.48
N ILE A 113 14.64 15.96 -3.70
CA ILE A 113 13.46 15.29 -3.09
C ILE A 113 13.45 13.78 -3.37
N LEU A 114 13.90 13.36 -4.56
CA LEU A 114 13.97 11.95 -4.95
C LEU A 114 15.03 11.14 -4.20
N ASP A 115 16.06 11.79 -3.66
CA ASP A 115 17.16 11.14 -2.92
C ASP A 115 16.95 11.18 -1.40
N ILE A 116 15.78 11.63 -0.95
CA ILE A 116 15.42 11.66 0.47
C ILE A 116 15.15 10.25 0.95
N THR A 117 15.75 9.91 2.10
CA THR A 117 15.44 8.70 2.87
C THR A 117 14.67 9.07 4.14
N GLU A 118 13.98 8.10 4.73
CA GLU A 118 13.29 8.30 6.02
C GLU A 118 14.27 8.72 7.12
N ASP A 119 15.45 8.13 7.15
CA ASP A 119 16.50 8.48 8.12
C ASP A 119 16.95 9.94 7.99
N LYS A 120 17.08 10.45 6.75
CA LYS A 120 17.39 11.88 6.54
C LYS A 120 16.31 12.79 7.10
N LEU A 121 15.03 12.49 6.82
CA LEU A 121 13.91 13.27 7.36
C LEU A 121 13.87 13.26 8.89
N LEU A 122 14.10 12.09 9.49
CA LEU A 122 14.17 11.89 10.93
C LEU A 122 15.31 12.72 11.54
N ASN A 123 16.52 12.62 10.98
CA ASN A 123 17.69 13.34 11.47
C ASN A 123 17.50 14.86 11.38
N TRP A 124 17.05 15.38 10.24
CA TRP A 124 16.78 16.81 10.08
C TRP A 124 15.78 17.30 11.12
N ARG A 125 14.67 16.58 11.33
CA ARG A 125 13.67 16.97 12.32
C ARG A 125 14.23 16.96 13.74
N GLN A 126 15.07 15.98 14.07
CA GLN A 126 15.70 15.89 15.40
C GLN A 126 16.64 17.08 15.64
N TYR A 127 17.45 17.47 14.66
CA TYR A 127 18.32 18.64 14.78
C TYR A 127 17.53 19.94 14.89
N LEU A 128 16.51 20.13 14.05
CA LEU A 128 15.64 21.31 14.10
C LEU A 128 14.95 21.42 15.46
N ARG A 129 14.42 20.32 15.98
CA ARG A 129 13.82 20.27 17.32
C ARG A 129 14.83 20.65 18.42
N ALA A 130 16.05 20.14 18.35
CA ALA A 130 17.10 20.47 19.32
C ALA A 130 17.45 21.98 19.30
N LEU A 131 17.55 22.56 18.10
CA LEU A 131 17.79 24.00 17.92
C LEU A 131 16.65 24.86 18.45
N GLU A 132 15.40 24.45 18.19
CA GLU A 132 14.23 25.15 18.70
C GLU A 132 14.19 25.11 20.24
N TYR A 133 14.45 23.95 20.86
CA TYR A 133 14.57 23.84 22.32
C TYR A 133 15.71 24.68 22.91
N ALA A 134 16.79 24.88 22.14
CA ALA A 134 17.91 25.73 22.51
C ALA A 134 17.60 27.24 22.36
N GLY A 135 16.42 27.60 21.87
CA GLY A 135 15.98 28.99 21.67
C GLY A 135 16.45 29.62 20.35
N PHE A 136 16.93 28.83 19.39
CA PHE A 136 17.36 29.36 18.10
C PHE A 136 16.16 29.74 17.23
N LYS A 137 16.26 30.89 16.55
CA LYS A 137 15.22 31.40 15.64
C LYS A 137 15.31 30.77 14.25
N ILE A 138 14.87 29.53 14.11
CA ILE A 138 15.01 28.71 12.89
C ILE A 138 13.71 28.38 12.16
N GLN A 139 12.63 29.14 12.39
CA GLN A 139 11.30 28.84 11.83
C GLN A 139 11.31 28.74 10.29
N PHE A 140 12.13 29.55 9.61
CA PHE A 140 12.29 29.50 8.15
C PHE A 140 12.82 28.15 7.64
N VAL A 141 13.74 27.50 8.37
CA VAL A 141 14.23 26.15 8.03
C VAL A 141 13.15 25.13 8.30
N HIS A 142 12.39 25.32 9.38
CA HIS A 142 11.28 24.45 9.77
C HIS A 142 10.17 24.41 8.71
N ASP A 143 9.82 25.58 8.16
CA ASP A 143 8.85 25.70 7.07
C ASP A 143 9.34 25.05 5.78
N ARG A 144 10.62 25.25 5.44
CA ARG A 144 11.23 24.59 4.28
C ARG A 144 11.23 23.07 4.43
N TRP A 145 11.66 22.56 5.59
CA TRP A 145 11.65 21.12 5.91
C TRP A 145 10.23 20.53 5.83
N ARG A 146 9.22 21.26 6.31
CA ARG A 146 7.81 20.84 6.21
C ARG A 146 7.36 20.70 4.75
N GLY A 147 7.72 21.66 3.89
CA GLY A 147 7.45 21.60 2.45
C GLY A 147 8.14 20.40 1.78
N VAL A 148 9.41 20.18 2.08
CA VAL A 148 10.20 19.03 1.61
C VAL A 148 9.57 17.70 2.05
N THR A 149 9.14 17.61 3.31
CA THR A 149 8.51 16.41 3.89
C THR A 149 7.20 16.08 3.17
N LYS A 150 6.34 17.09 2.92
CA LYS A 150 5.11 16.92 2.15
C LYS A 150 5.39 16.42 0.73
N ALA A 151 6.38 17.00 0.06
CA ALA A 151 6.77 16.58 -1.29
C ALA A 151 7.27 15.12 -1.32
N TYR A 152 8.10 14.72 -0.35
CA TYR A 152 8.55 13.33 -0.20
C TYR A 152 7.36 12.37 -0.05
N PHE A 153 6.43 12.66 0.85
CA PHE A 153 5.25 11.81 1.05
C PHE A 153 4.34 11.78 -0.18
N GLY A 154 4.12 12.91 -0.85
CA GLY A 154 3.33 12.94 -2.09
C GLY A 154 3.90 12.03 -3.19
N LEU A 155 5.22 11.97 -3.33
CA LEU A 155 5.87 11.05 -4.27
C LEU A 155 5.78 9.59 -3.84
N ARG A 156 5.89 9.30 -2.53
CA ARG A 156 5.73 7.94 -1.99
C ARG A 156 4.31 7.44 -2.19
N LEU A 157 3.31 8.29 -1.92
CA LEU A 157 1.89 7.97 -2.10
C LEU A 157 1.60 7.64 -3.56
N ARG A 158 2.02 8.50 -4.50
CA ARG A 158 1.83 8.25 -5.93
C ARG A 158 2.42 6.91 -6.37
N LYS A 159 3.65 6.58 -5.95
CA LYS A 159 4.28 5.30 -6.28
C LYS A 159 3.50 4.11 -5.74
N LEU A 160 2.91 4.25 -4.55
CA LEU A 160 2.08 3.20 -3.97
C LEU A 160 0.76 3.06 -4.72
N GLU A 161 0.10 4.17 -5.04
CA GLU A 161 -1.10 4.20 -5.88
C GLU A 161 -0.85 3.52 -7.22
N ASP A 162 0.25 3.87 -7.91
CA ASP A 162 0.64 3.26 -9.19
C ASP A 162 0.84 1.74 -9.05
N TYR A 163 1.52 1.29 -7.99
CA TYR A 163 1.72 -0.14 -7.72
C TYR A 163 0.40 -0.87 -7.45
N THR A 164 -0.45 -0.33 -6.59
CA THR A 164 -1.75 -0.93 -6.28
C THR A 164 -2.65 -0.99 -7.50
N LEU A 165 -2.70 0.07 -8.31
CA LEU A 165 -3.47 0.07 -9.56
C LEU A 165 -2.98 -1.01 -10.52
N GLN A 166 -1.66 -1.17 -10.66
CA GLN A 166 -1.08 -2.22 -11.50
C GLN A 166 -1.42 -3.64 -11.01
N GLU A 167 -1.39 -3.87 -9.70
CA GLU A 167 -1.78 -5.14 -9.09
C GLU A 167 -3.26 -5.46 -9.35
N LEU A 168 -4.15 -4.49 -9.12
CA LEU A 168 -5.58 -4.63 -9.41
C LEU A 168 -5.86 -4.89 -10.88
N GLU A 169 -5.18 -4.19 -11.80
CA GLU A 169 -5.34 -4.40 -13.25
C GLU A 169 -4.90 -5.81 -13.67
N THR A 170 -3.86 -6.35 -13.02
CA THR A 170 -3.41 -7.73 -13.22
C THR A 170 -4.48 -8.73 -12.77
N ASP A 171 -5.07 -8.51 -11.60
CA ASP A 171 -6.13 -9.36 -11.07
C ASP A 171 -7.40 -9.31 -11.91
N ILE A 172 -7.82 -8.10 -12.34
CA ILE A 172 -8.94 -7.92 -13.27
C ILE A 172 -8.72 -8.72 -14.55
N THR A 173 -7.52 -8.61 -15.14
CA THR A 173 -7.18 -9.33 -16.37
C THR A 173 -7.23 -10.85 -16.18
N LYS A 174 -6.74 -11.34 -15.04
CA LYS A 174 -6.78 -12.76 -14.69
C LYS A 174 -8.22 -13.26 -14.56
N TYR A 175 -9.05 -12.60 -13.74
CA TYR A 175 -10.42 -13.05 -13.50
C TYR A 175 -11.30 -12.91 -14.74
N ASP A 176 -11.09 -11.90 -15.59
CA ASP A 176 -11.78 -11.78 -16.88
C ASP A 176 -11.48 -12.99 -17.81
N ALA A 177 -10.23 -13.47 -17.83
CA ALA A 177 -9.86 -14.67 -18.56
C ALA A 177 -10.54 -15.94 -18.01
N GLU A 178 -10.59 -16.10 -16.68
CA GLU A 178 -11.26 -17.22 -16.02
C GLU A 178 -12.78 -17.21 -16.29
N VAL A 179 -13.42 -16.04 -16.24
CA VAL A 179 -14.85 -15.87 -16.57
C VAL A 179 -15.12 -16.25 -18.03
N LYS A 180 -14.27 -15.82 -18.98
CA LYS A 180 -14.39 -16.19 -20.40
C LYS A 180 -14.27 -17.70 -20.62
N GLU A 181 -13.34 -18.36 -19.93
CA GLU A 181 -13.17 -19.81 -20.00
C GLU A 181 -14.40 -20.54 -19.45
N MET A 182 -14.87 -20.15 -18.27
CA MET A 182 -16.05 -20.71 -17.61
C MET A 182 -17.30 -20.54 -18.46
N THR A 183 -17.49 -19.36 -19.06
CA THR A 183 -18.60 -19.06 -19.97
C THR A 183 -18.57 -19.99 -21.18
N SER A 184 -17.40 -20.18 -21.80
CA SER A 184 -17.23 -21.10 -22.93
C SER A 184 -17.53 -22.56 -22.57
N LYS A 185 -17.15 -23.00 -21.36
CA LYS A 185 -17.48 -24.34 -20.85
C LYS A 185 -18.99 -24.49 -20.66
N LEU A 186 -19.65 -23.49 -20.09
CA LEU A 186 -21.09 -23.48 -19.86
C LEU A 186 -21.89 -23.60 -21.17
N GLU A 187 -21.51 -22.84 -22.20
CA GLU A 187 -22.13 -22.92 -23.53
C GLU A 187 -22.02 -24.33 -24.13
N ARG A 188 -20.85 -24.95 -24.04
CA ARG A 188 -20.65 -26.34 -24.50
C ARG A 188 -21.54 -27.34 -23.76
N ILE A 189 -21.73 -27.15 -22.46
CA ILE A 189 -22.61 -28.02 -21.66
C ILE A 189 -24.08 -27.81 -22.05
N LYS A 190 -24.52 -26.56 -22.23
CA LYS A 190 -25.88 -26.23 -22.69
C LYS A 190 -26.16 -26.85 -24.07
N ASP A 191 -25.20 -26.79 -24.99
CA ASP A 191 -25.32 -27.40 -26.32
C ASP A 191 -25.43 -28.92 -26.24
N LYS A 192 -24.59 -29.58 -25.42
CA LYS A 192 -24.69 -31.03 -25.19
C LYS A 192 -26.04 -31.42 -24.60
N HIS A 193 -26.54 -30.67 -23.63
CA HIS A 193 -27.85 -30.90 -23.03
C HIS A 193 -28.96 -30.80 -24.08
N LYS A 194 -28.96 -29.73 -24.90
CA LYS A 194 -29.94 -29.54 -25.98
C LYS A 194 -29.94 -30.70 -26.98
N ARG A 195 -28.75 -31.17 -27.38
CA ARG A 195 -28.60 -32.34 -28.27
C ARG A 195 -29.21 -33.60 -27.65
N ILE A 196 -28.84 -33.94 -26.42
CA ILE A 196 -29.36 -35.13 -25.72
C ILE A 196 -30.88 -35.05 -25.52
N ALA A 197 -31.40 -33.89 -25.13
CA ALA A 197 -32.84 -33.68 -24.96
C ALA A 197 -33.60 -33.90 -26.28
N SER A 198 -33.08 -33.37 -27.40
CA SER A 198 -33.67 -33.57 -28.73
C SER A 198 -33.64 -35.05 -29.16
N GLU A 199 -32.53 -35.76 -28.95
CA GLU A 199 -32.42 -37.19 -29.24
C GLU A 199 -33.39 -38.04 -28.41
N LYS A 200 -33.59 -37.69 -27.13
CA LYS A 200 -34.52 -38.37 -26.22
C LYS A 200 -35.98 -38.25 -26.67
N SER A 201 -36.33 -37.18 -27.39
CA SER A 201 -37.67 -37.00 -27.97
C SER A 201 -37.87 -37.70 -29.31
N GLY A 202 -36.79 -38.09 -30.01
CA GLY A 202 -36.82 -38.69 -31.35
C GLY A 202 -36.67 -40.22 -31.39
N LYS A 203 -35.97 -40.75 -32.43
CA LYS A 203 -35.74 -42.19 -32.71
C LYS A 203 -35.17 -43.00 -31.52
N ARG A 204 -34.39 -42.36 -30.64
CA ARG A 204 -33.81 -43.03 -29.47
C ARG A 204 -34.88 -43.41 -28.44
N SER A 205 -35.95 -42.63 -28.36
CA SER A 205 -37.12 -42.89 -27.50
C SER A 205 -37.82 -44.20 -27.86
N SER A 206 -38.02 -44.46 -29.16
CA SER A 206 -38.70 -45.68 -29.61
C SER A 206 -37.84 -46.92 -29.40
N LEU A 207 -36.54 -46.86 -29.71
CA LEU A 207 -35.60 -47.95 -29.45
C LEU A 207 -35.49 -48.28 -27.96
N ILE A 208 -35.33 -47.27 -27.10
CA ILE A 208 -35.28 -47.48 -25.65
C ILE A 208 -36.60 -48.10 -25.14
N LYS A 209 -37.76 -47.62 -25.61
CA LYS A 209 -39.06 -48.21 -25.24
C LYS A 209 -39.14 -49.68 -25.64
N ASP A 210 -38.64 -50.07 -26.80
CA ASP A 210 -38.67 -51.46 -27.26
C ASP A 210 -37.70 -52.35 -26.47
N CYS A 211 -36.48 -51.87 -26.19
CA CYS A 211 -35.54 -52.56 -25.31
C CYS A 211 -36.12 -52.75 -23.89
N LEU A 212 -36.73 -51.70 -23.32
CA LEU A 212 -37.38 -51.78 -22.00
C LEU A 212 -38.56 -52.76 -22.00
N ARG A 213 -39.34 -52.80 -23.09
CA ARG A 213 -40.45 -53.75 -23.25
C ARG A 213 -39.93 -55.20 -23.30
N MET A 214 -38.83 -55.44 -24.00
CA MET A 214 -38.15 -56.74 -24.04
C MET A 214 -37.61 -57.12 -22.66
N ALA A 215 -36.92 -56.19 -21.98
CA ALA A 215 -36.40 -56.40 -20.65
C ALA A 215 -37.52 -56.76 -19.66
N ALA A 216 -38.66 -56.06 -19.68
CA ALA A 216 -39.80 -56.35 -18.81
C ALA A 216 -40.34 -57.78 -19.00
N LYS A 217 -40.35 -58.30 -20.24
CA LYS A 217 -40.78 -59.67 -20.56
C LYS A 217 -39.77 -60.74 -20.12
N LEU A 218 -38.49 -60.39 -20.06
CA LEU A 218 -37.39 -61.32 -19.83
C LEU A 218 -36.81 -61.26 -18.41
N LYS A 219 -37.09 -60.20 -17.64
CA LYS A 219 -36.40 -59.92 -16.36
C LYS A 219 -36.46 -61.02 -15.31
N TRP A 220 -37.50 -61.87 -15.34
CA TRP A 220 -37.66 -62.99 -14.42
C TRP A 220 -37.36 -64.36 -15.05
N LYS A 221 -36.90 -64.37 -16.31
CA LYS A 221 -36.56 -65.58 -17.04
C LYS A 221 -35.05 -65.79 -17.02
N LYS A 222 -34.62 -67.05 -17.11
CA LYS A 222 -33.20 -67.38 -17.36
C LYS A 222 -32.81 -66.86 -18.75
N ALA A 223 -31.57 -66.42 -18.93
CA ALA A 223 -31.10 -65.87 -20.22
C ALA A 223 -31.24 -66.87 -21.39
N GLY A 224 -31.10 -68.17 -21.12
CA GLY A 224 -31.31 -69.25 -22.09
C GLY A 224 -32.78 -69.66 -22.32
N ALA A 225 -33.74 -69.04 -21.63
CA ALA A 225 -35.14 -69.45 -21.69
C ALA A 225 -35.71 -69.20 -23.10
N GLY A 226 -36.02 -70.28 -23.81
CA GLY A 226 -36.53 -70.26 -25.20
C GLY A 226 -35.47 -70.53 -26.27
N LEU A 227 -34.18 -70.66 -25.91
CA LEU A 227 -33.10 -71.00 -26.85
C LEU A 227 -32.93 -72.52 -27.01
N ILE A 228 -33.03 -73.28 -25.92
CA ILE A 228 -32.94 -74.75 -25.93
C ILE A 228 -33.71 -75.30 -24.73
N LYS A 229 -34.44 -76.41 -24.90
CA LYS A 229 -35.03 -77.15 -23.76
C LYS A 229 -33.94 -78.00 -23.13
N LEU A 230 -33.42 -77.57 -21.99
CA LEU A 230 -32.66 -78.46 -21.11
C LEU A 230 -33.69 -79.32 -20.38
N GLY A 231 -33.68 -80.62 -20.65
CA GLY A 231 -34.53 -81.63 -20.02
C GLY A 231 -34.22 -81.77 -18.54
#